data_AF-A0A1I2FXX6-F1
#
_entry.id   AF-A0A1I2FXX6-F1
#
_cell.length_a   1.000
_cell.length_b   1.000
_cell.length_c   1.000
_cell.angle_alpha   90.00
_cell.angle_beta   90.00
_cell.angle_gamma   90.00
#
_symmetry.space_group_name_H-M   'P 1'
#
loop_
_entity.id
_entity.type
_entity.pdbx_description
1 polymer ?
#
loop_
_entity_poly.entity_id
_entity_poly.type
_entity_poly.pdbx_seq_one_letter_code
_entity_poly.pdbx_strand_id
1 'polypeptide(L)'
;MKKVIFPMIMAGIMVSLVFMSFGQEANKKAIKARVNLQDDQTDTTTHKMEMMKVHLDFISEFQNFKKKAELKFANNEKCIADFKENQTKLKKMDDACKEKISKLEQRNNKLKNMLTNYKDAGAYEWKSFKNLFNYDMEELEVALEELAPFEEK
;
A
#
# COMPACT_ATOMS: atom_id res chain seq x y z
N MET A 1 13.96 41.46 -26.12
CA MET A 1 14.83 40.34 -25.72
C MET A 1 14.12 39.04 -26.03
N LYS A 2 14.85 38.10 -26.64
CA LYS A 2 14.36 37.15 -27.66
C LYS A 2 13.49 36.02 -27.08
N LYS A 3 12.33 35.79 -27.69
CA LYS A 3 11.51 34.58 -27.53
C LYS A 3 12.05 33.51 -28.49
N VAL A 4 12.47 32.37 -27.98
CA VAL A 4 12.98 31.24 -28.77
C VAL A 4 11.85 30.26 -29.05
N ILE A 5 11.44 30.19 -30.31
CA ILE A 5 10.56 29.16 -30.87
C ILE A 5 11.47 27.98 -31.23
N PHE A 6 11.14 26.77 -30.76
CA PHE A 6 11.90 25.55 -30.99
C PHE A 6 11.29 24.78 -32.17
N PRO A 7 11.93 24.69 -33.35
CA PRO A 7 11.44 23.83 -34.42
C PRO A 7 11.91 22.39 -34.20
N MET A 8 10.94 21.49 -34.09
CA MET A 8 11.08 20.04 -34.21
C MET A 8 11.61 19.71 -35.61
N ILE A 9 12.78 19.07 -35.70
CA ILE A 9 13.26 18.47 -36.96
C ILE A 9 13.68 17.04 -36.67
N MET A 10 12.83 16.12 -37.13
CA MET A 10 13.14 14.73 -37.40
C MET A 10 14.31 14.66 -38.40
N ALA A 11 15.44 14.12 -37.99
CA ALA A 11 16.52 13.77 -38.90
C ALA A 11 16.73 12.25 -38.85
N GLY A 12 16.55 11.63 -40.02
CA GLY A 12 16.36 10.20 -40.20
C GLY A 12 17.55 9.31 -39.86
N ILE A 13 17.20 8.07 -39.54
CA ILE A 13 18.09 6.92 -39.47
C ILE A 13 18.71 6.72 -40.86
N MET A 14 20.00 7.04 -41.00
CA MET A 14 20.83 6.58 -42.11
C MET A 14 21.78 5.51 -41.56
N VAL A 15 21.37 4.25 -41.74
CA VAL A 15 22.27 3.10 -41.63
C VAL A 15 23.17 3.13 -42.85
N SER A 16 24.37 3.69 -42.70
CA SER A 16 25.45 3.55 -43.67
C SER A 16 26.49 2.62 -43.06
N LEU A 17 26.37 1.32 -43.37
CA LEU A 17 27.47 0.37 -43.24
C LEU A 17 28.55 0.74 -44.25
N VAL A 18 29.66 1.32 -43.80
CA VAL A 18 30.89 1.33 -44.60
C VAL A 18 32.12 1.21 -43.69
N PHE A 19 32.77 0.04 -43.73
CA PHE A 19 34.11 -0.17 -44.30
C PHE A 19 34.80 -1.40 -43.69
N MET A 20 35.44 -2.17 -44.58
CA MET A 20 36.36 -3.26 -44.29
C MET A 20 37.63 -2.77 -43.59
N SER A 21 38.19 -3.65 -42.76
CA SER A 21 39.59 -3.87 -42.39
C SER A 21 40.58 -2.69 -42.47
N PHE A 22 41.18 -2.32 -41.33
CA PHE A 22 42.65 -2.29 -41.14
C PHE A 22 42.96 -2.08 -39.64
N GLY A 23 43.97 -2.79 -39.13
CA GLY A 23 44.27 -2.86 -37.71
C GLY A 23 44.77 -1.55 -37.10
N GLN A 24 44.37 -1.29 -35.85
CA GLN A 24 45.14 -0.48 -34.91
C GLN A 24 44.71 -0.84 -33.48
N GLU A 25 45.69 -1.10 -32.64
CA GLU A 25 45.57 -1.61 -31.26
C GLU A 25 44.40 -0.99 -30.49
N ALA A 26 43.49 -1.83 -30.02
CA ALA A 26 42.47 -1.44 -29.06
C ALA A 26 43.17 -1.08 -27.74
N ASN A 27 43.41 0.22 -27.58
CA ASN A 27 43.80 0.87 -26.35
C ASN A 27 42.93 0.33 -25.20
N LYS A 28 43.54 -0.38 -24.24
CA LYS A 28 42.88 -1.01 -23.07
C LYS A 28 41.96 -0.06 -22.28
N LYS A 29 42.08 1.26 -22.49
CA LYS A 29 41.24 2.30 -21.88
C LYS A 29 39.84 2.41 -22.50
N ALA A 30 39.67 2.09 -23.79
CA ALA A 30 38.37 2.16 -24.48
C ALA A 30 37.46 0.97 -24.19
N ILE A 31 38.04 -0.20 -23.88
CA ILE A 31 37.28 -1.41 -23.49
C ILE A 31 36.70 -1.25 -22.08
N LYS A 32 37.45 -0.69 -21.12
CA LYS A 32 36.93 -0.41 -19.77
C LYS A 32 35.77 0.60 -19.75
N ALA A 33 35.78 1.58 -20.66
CA ALA A 33 34.68 2.55 -20.76
C ALA A 33 33.38 1.95 -21.34
N ARG A 34 33.47 0.92 -22.20
CA ARG A 34 32.29 0.20 -22.73
C ARG A 34 31.74 -0.86 -21.78
N VAL A 35 32.60 -1.48 -20.95
CA VAL A 35 32.17 -2.43 -19.91
C VAL A 35 31.41 -1.70 -18.78
N ASN A 36 31.89 -0.53 -18.34
CA ASN A 36 31.19 0.23 -17.29
C ASN A 36 29.81 0.78 -17.73
N LEU A 37 29.61 1.11 -19.02
CA LEU A 37 28.32 1.59 -19.53
C LEU A 37 27.29 0.47 -19.72
N GLN A 38 27.72 -0.79 -19.89
CA GLN A 38 26.81 -1.94 -19.93
C GLN A 38 26.40 -2.37 -18.53
N ASP A 39 27.33 -2.41 -17.56
CA ASP A 39 27.00 -2.69 -16.16
C ASP A 39 26.04 -1.64 -15.57
N ASP A 40 26.27 -0.34 -15.83
CA ASP A 40 25.38 0.73 -15.36
C ASP A 40 23.95 0.64 -15.95
N GLN A 41 23.80 0.18 -17.20
CA GLN A 41 22.49 0.00 -17.85
C GLN A 41 21.77 -1.27 -17.38
N THR A 42 22.49 -2.37 -17.13
CA THR A 42 21.88 -3.58 -16.57
C THR A 42 21.46 -3.38 -15.11
N ASP A 43 22.24 -2.64 -14.32
CA ASP A 43 21.89 -2.32 -12.93
C ASP A 43 20.69 -1.38 -12.83
N THR A 44 20.61 -0.34 -13.66
CA THR A 44 19.41 0.55 -13.65
C THR A 44 18.14 -0.16 -14.12
N THR A 45 18.26 -1.12 -15.04
CA THR A 45 17.10 -1.89 -15.52
C THR A 45 16.64 -2.90 -14.47
N THR A 46 17.59 -3.58 -13.81
CA THR A 46 17.33 -4.50 -12.69
C THR A 46 16.72 -3.77 -11.51
N HIS A 47 17.28 -2.62 -11.11
CA HIS A 47 16.77 -1.81 -10.02
C HIS A 47 15.34 -1.29 -10.27
N LYS A 48 15.03 -0.87 -11.51
CA LYS A 48 13.66 -0.49 -11.90
C LYS A 48 12.68 -1.67 -11.82
N MET A 49 13.10 -2.85 -12.27
CA MET A 49 12.27 -4.06 -12.18
C MET A 49 12.02 -4.47 -10.72
N GLU A 50 13.04 -4.40 -9.87
CA GLU A 50 12.91 -4.66 -8.43
C GLU A 50 11.99 -3.65 -7.76
N MET A 51 12.14 -2.36 -8.05
CA MET A 51 11.26 -1.31 -7.54
C MET A 51 9.80 -1.52 -7.98
N MET A 52 9.57 -1.86 -9.26
CA MET A 52 8.23 -2.19 -9.77
C MET A 52 7.64 -3.42 -9.07
N LYS A 53 8.44 -4.46 -8.84
CA LYS A 53 8.00 -5.67 -8.14
C LYS A 53 7.61 -5.36 -6.69
N VAL A 54 8.45 -4.65 -5.95
CA VAL A 54 8.16 -4.21 -4.58
C VAL A 54 6.86 -3.40 -4.52
N HIS A 55 6.62 -2.53 -5.50
CA HIS A 55 5.39 -1.74 -5.59
C HIS A 55 4.15 -2.62 -5.88
N LEU A 56 4.27 -3.61 -6.77
CA LEU A 56 3.17 -4.54 -7.07
C LEU A 56 2.83 -5.44 -5.87
N ASP A 57 3.86 -5.96 -5.19
CA ASP A 57 3.71 -6.78 -3.99
C ASP A 57 3.02 -5.97 -2.87
N PHE A 58 3.43 -4.71 -2.67
CA PHE A 58 2.78 -3.80 -1.74
C PHE A 58 1.30 -3.54 -2.07
N ILE A 59 0.97 -3.23 -3.34
CA ILE A 59 -0.43 -3.02 -3.75
C ILE A 59 -1.28 -4.26 -3.43
N SER A 60 -0.76 -5.45 -3.77
CA SER A 60 -1.47 -6.72 -3.55
C SER A 60 -1.67 -6.99 -2.06
N GLU A 61 -0.64 -6.76 -1.25
CA GLU A 61 -0.73 -6.90 0.21
C GLU A 61 -1.76 -5.93 0.80
N PHE A 62 -1.71 -4.65 0.40
CA PHE A 62 -2.63 -3.62 0.88
C PHE A 62 -4.09 -3.94 0.52
N GLN A 63 -4.35 -4.39 -0.71
CA GLN A 63 -5.69 -4.79 -1.15
C GLN A 63 -6.22 -5.97 -0.34
N ASN A 64 -5.38 -6.98 -0.09
CA ASN A 64 -5.77 -8.13 0.72
C ASN A 64 -6.01 -7.75 2.18
N PHE A 65 -5.18 -6.85 2.72
CA PHE A 65 -5.38 -6.30 4.06
C PHE A 65 -6.70 -5.55 4.16
N LYS A 66 -7.01 -4.68 3.19
CA LYS A 66 -8.25 -3.91 3.15
C LYS A 66 -9.48 -4.83 3.16
N LYS A 67 -9.50 -5.87 2.33
CA LYS A 67 -10.60 -6.86 2.31
C LYS A 67 -10.78 -7.55 3.66
N LYS A 68 -9.69 -7.96 4.31
CA LYS A 68 -9.76 -8.57 5.66
C LYS A 68 -10.29 -7.59 6.70
N ALA A 69 -9.86 -6.33 6.66
CA ALA A 69 -10.35 -5.29 7.54
C ALA A 69 -11.85 -4.99 7.31
N GLU A 70 -12.31 -4.97 6.06
CA GLU A 70 -13.74 -4.80 5.72
C GLU A 70 -14.60 -5.91 6.31
N LEU A 71 -14.14 -7.17 6.30
CA LEU A 71 -14.84 -8.28 6.95
C LEU A 71 -14.90 -8.10 8.47
N LYS A 72 -13.80 -7.69 9.11
CA LYS A 72 -13.77 -7.39 10.55
C LYS A 72 -14.74 -6.25 10.90
N PHE A 73 -14.76 -5.19 10.10
CA PHE A 73 -15.70 -4.08 10.31
C PHE A 73 -17.15 -4.52 10.22
N ALA A 74 -17.51 -5.34 9.23
CA ALA A 74 -18.86 -5.85 9.09
C ALA A 74 -19.27 -6.71 10.29
N ASN A 75 -18.36 -7.56 10.78
CA ASN A 75 -18.58 -8.34 11.99
C ASN A 75 -18.77 -7.44 13.23
N ASN A 76 -17.91 -6.44 13.41
CA ASN A 76 -18.01 -5.50 14.54
C ASN A 76 -19.35 -4.75 14.53
N GLU A 77 -19.80 -4.27 13.36
CA GLU A 77 -21.08 -3.60 13.20
C GLU A 77 -22.25 -4.52 13.54
N LYS A 78 -22.17 -5.79 13.12
CA LYS A 78 -23.16 -6.79 13.49
C LYS A 78 -23.19 -7.04 14.99
N CYS A 79 -22.04 -7.25 15.64
CA CYS A 79 -21.97 -7.45 17.09
C CYS A 79 -22.57 -6.28 17.88
N ILE A 80 -22.28 -5.04 17.46
CA ILE A 80 -22.84 -3.84 18.08
C ILE A 80 -24.36 -3.79 17.88
N ALA A 81 -24.85 -4.08 16.67
CA ALA A 81 -26.28 -4.08 16.36
C ALA A 81 -27.04 -5.16 17.17
N ASP A 82 -26.51 -6.38 17.22
CA ASP A 82 -27.09 -7.50 17.96
C ASP A 82 -27.15 -7.18 19.47
N PHE A 83 -26.06 -6.63 20.02
CA PHE A 83 -26.02 -6.18 21.42
C PHE A 83 -27.07 -5.10 21.70
N LYS A 84 -27.16 -4.09 20.82
CA LYS A 84 -28.14 -3.00 20.94
C LYS A 84 -29.58 -3.50 20.91
N GLU A 85 -29.88 -4.45 20.03
CA GLU A 85 -31.19 -5.09 19.93
C GLU A 85 -31.50 -5.87 21.22
N ASN A 86 -30.55 -6.66 21.73
CA ASN A 86 -30.72 -7.44 22.95
C ASN A 86 -31.00 -6.55 24.17
N GLN A 87 -30.21 -5.48 24.37
CA GLN A 87 -30.41 -4.55 25.48
C GLN A 87 -31.76 -3.82 25.40
N THR A 88 -32.23 -3.54 24.18
CA THR A 88 -33.56 -2.95 23.95
C THR A 88 -34.67 -3.93 24.32
N LYS A 89 -34.58 -5.19 23.88
CA LYS A 89 -35.55 -6.26 24.22
C LYS A 89 -35.62 -6.51 25.73
N LEU A 90 -34.48 -6.49 26.41
CA LEU A 90 -34.37 -6.68 27.85
C LEU A 90 -34.73 -5.43 28.66
N LYS A 91 -35.03 -4.29 28.02
CA LYS A 91 -35.24 -2.98 28.66
C LYS A 91 -34.08 -2.57 29.59
N LYS A 92 -32.86 -2.96 29.23
CA LYS A 92 -31.60 -2.68 29.96
C LYS A 92 -30.77 -1.57 29.31
N MET A 93 -31.33 -0.87 28.34
CA MET A 93 -30.68 0.25 27.63
C MET A 93 -30.63 1.52 28.48
N ASP A 94 -29.75 1.54 29.47
CA ASP A 94 -29.44 2.74 30.26
C ASP A 94 -28.41 3.65 29.57
N ASP A 95 -28.10 4.79 30.19
CA ASP A 95 -27.18 5.77 29.58
C ASP A 95 -25.73 5.27 29.54
N ALA A 96 -25.30 4.45 30.50
CA ALA A 96 -23.98 3.83 30.49
C ALA A 96 -23.83 2.84 29.34
N CYS A 97 -24.86 2.03 29.07
CA CYS A 97 -24.93 1.12 27.94
C CYS A 97 -24.89 1.89 26.60
N LYS A 98 -25.67 2.96 26.47
CA LYS A 98 -25.65 3.82 25.27
C LYS A 98 -24.27 4.44 25.04
N GLU A 99 -23.62 4.91 26.10
CA GLU A 99 -22.27 5.47 26.01
C GLU A 99 -21.26 4.40 25.57
N LYS A 100 -21.32 3.19 26.12
CA LYS A 100 -20.46 2.08 25.71
C LYS A 100 -20.65 1.72 24.23
N ILE A 101 -21.90 1.60 23.77
CA ILE A 101 -22.22 1.38 22.35
C ILE A 101 -21.61 2.48 21.48
N SER A 102 -21.84 3.75 21.85
CA SER A 102 -21.34 4.89 21.09
C SER A 102 -19.81 4.90 20.98
N LYS A 103 -19.09 4.59 22.07
CA LYS A 103 -17.63 4.48 22.06
C LYS A 103 -17.13 3.40 21.10
N LEU A 104 -17.80 2.25 21.04
CA LEU A 104 -17.43 1.16 20.14
C LEU A 104 -17.71 1.52 18.67
N GLU A 105 -18.85 2.12 18.38
CA GLU A 105 -19.17 2.65 17.05
C GLU A 105 -18.13 3.68 16.59
N GLN A 106 -17.74 4.61 17.48
CA GLN A 106 -16.71 5.61 17.21
C GLN A 106 -15.34 4.97 16.93
N ARG A 107 -14.91 3.98 17.72
CA ARG A 107 -13.64 3.25 17.49
C ARG A 107 -13.66 2.52 16.14
N ASN A 108 -14.75 1.83 15.82
CA ASN A 108 -14.90 1.14 14.54
C ASN A 108 -14.82 2.13 13.36
N ASN A 109 -15.53 3.27 13.46
CA ASN A 109 -15.50 4.33 12.44
C ASN A 109 -14.13 5.00 12.32
N LYS A 110 -13.43 5.22 13.44
CA LYS A 110 -12.06 5.74 13.44
C LYS A 110 -11.13 4.83 12.64
N LEU A 111 -11.21 3.51 12.84
CA LEU A 111 -10.42 2.53 12.09
C LEU A 111 -10.80 2.52 10.60
N LYS A 112 -12.09 2.57 10.26
CA LYS A 112 -12.54 2.72 8.86
C LYS A 112 -11.93 3.94 8.18
N ASN A 113 -11.92 5.07 8.88
CA ASN A 113 -11.33 6.32 8.39
C ASN A 113 -9.82 6.20 8.24
N MET A 114 -9.14 5.59 9.21
CA MET A 114 -7.70 5.34 9.16
C MET A 114 -7.32 4.50 7.94
N LEU A 115 -8.08 3.44 7.64
CA LEU A 115 -7.86 2.60 6.45
C LEU A 115 -8.16 3.34 5.14
N THR A 116 -9.24 4.12 5.10
CA THR A 116 -9.66 4.86 3.90
C THR A 116 -8.68 5.99 3.57
N ASN A 117 -8.15 6.66 4.59
CA ASN A 117 -7.28 7.81 4.44
C ASN A 117 -5.79 7.43 4.34
N TYR A 118 -5.45 6.15 4.46
CA TYR A 118 -4.08 5.70 4.28
C TYR A 118 -3.64 5.99 2.84
N LYS A 119 -2.66 6.87 2.70
CA LYS A 119 -2.00 7.18 1.42
C LYS A 119 -0.69 6.41 1.40
N ASP A 120 -0.46 5.71 0.31
CA ASP A 120 0.79 5.00 0.07
C ASP A 120 1.99 5.94 0.27
N ALA A 121 2.79 5.65 1.29
CA ALA A 121 3.94 6.45 1.70
C ALA A 121 5.25 5.65 1.66
N GLY A 122 5.23 4.41 1.18
CA GLY A 122 6.36 3.49 1.21
C GLY A 122 6.19 2.31 2.17
N ALA A 123 7.11 1.34 2.07
CA ALA A 123 7.02 0.05 2.76
C ALA A 123 7.23 0.14 4.29
N TYR A 124 7.98 1.14 4.77
CA TYR A 124 8.24 1.31 6.20
C TYR A 124 7.01 1.87 6.93
N GLU A 125 6.39 2.88 6.32
CA GLU A 125 5.16 3.52 6.74
C GLU A 125 4.01 2.51 6.74
N TRP A 126 3.98 1.63 5.74
CA TRP A 126 3.03 0.53 5.67
C TRP A 126 3.11 -0.42 6.86
N LYS A 127 4.32 -0.90 7.18
CA LYS A 127 4.50 -1.84 8.29
C LYS A 127 4.07 -1.23 9.61
N SER A 128 4.43 0.03 9.85
CA SER A 128 4.06 0.76 11.06
C SER A 128 2.55 0.98 11.15
N PHE A 129 1.93 1.41 10.05
CA PHE A 129 0.48 1.56 9.94
C PHE A 129 -0.24 0.24 10.23
N LYS A 130 0.16 -0.85 9.58
CA LYS A 130 -0.46 -2.17 9.70
C LYS A 130 -0.41 -2.68 11.13
N ASN A 131 0.72 -2.51 11.81
CA ASN A 131 0.87 -2.93 13.20
C ASN A 131 -0.06 -2.15 14.14
N LEU A 132 -0.07 -0.82 14.05
CA LEU A 132 -0.94 0.01 14.88
C LEU A 132 -2.42 -0.27 14.61
N PHE A 133 -2.79 -0.37 13.33
CA PHE A 133 -4.17 -0.69 12.94
C PHE A 133 -4.63 -2.04 13.50
N ASN A 134 -3.78 -3.07 13.40
CA ASN A 134 -4.12 -4.39 13.91
C ASN A 134 -4.27 -4.39 15.43
N TYR A 135 -3.39 -3.68 16.14
CA TYR A 135 -3.48 -3.53 17.59
C TYR A 135 -4.82 -2.89 18.00
N ASP A 136 -5.16 -1.74 17.42
CA ASP A 136 -6.40 -1.02 17.73
C ASP A 136 -7.65 -1.85 17.36
N MET A 137 -7.57 -2.65 16.29
CA MET A 137 -8.64 -3.56 15.87
C MET A 137 -8.81 -4.74 16.83
N GLU A 138 -7.70 -5.34 17.30
CA GLU A 138 -7.72 -6.44 18.27
C GLU A 138 -8.30 -5.98 19.60
N GLU A 139 -7.89 -4.81 20.10
CA GLU A 139 -8.49 -4.23 21.30
C GLU A 139 -9.99 -3.92 21.14
N LEU A 140 -10.45 -3.64 19.92
CA LEU A 140 -11.87 -3.44 19.64
C LEU A 140 -12.62 -4.77 19.62
N GLU A 141 -12.05 -5.80 18.99
CA GLU A 141 -12.61 -7.17 18.96
C GLU A 141 -12.77 -7.72 20.39
N VAL A 142 -11.74 -7.61 21.23
CA VAL A 142 -11.80 -8.01 22.65
C VAL A 142 -12.92 -7.26 23.40
N ALA A 143 -13.03 -5.94 23.20
CA ALA A 143 -14.08 -5.15 23.85
C ALA A 143 -15.50 -5.52 23.38
N LEU A 144 -15.64 -6.04 22.16
CA LEU A 144 -16.90 -6.55 21.61
C LEU A 144 -17.22 -7.96 22.11
N GLU A 145 -16.22 -8.82 22.29
CA GLU A 145 -16.39 -10.14 22.90
C GLU A 145 -16.87 -10.03 24.35
N GLU A 146 -16.36 -9.06 25.11
CA GLU A 146 -16.84 -8.78 26.47
C GLU A 146 -18.31 -8.32 26.53
N LEU A 147 -18.87 -7.78 25.44
CA LEU A 147 -20.27 -7.35 25.39
C LEU A 147 -21.25 -8.50 25.16
N ALA A 148 -20.81 -9.50 24.43
CA ALA A 148 -21.58 -10.68 24.08
C ALA A 148 -20.85 -11.90 24.64
N PRO A 149 -20.91 -12.15 25.97
CA PRO A 149 -20.41 -13.42 26.49
C PRO A 149 -21.10 -14.50 25.67
N PHE A 150 -20.30 -15.33 24.99
CA PHE A 150 -20.79 -16.45 24.22
C PHE A 150 -21.81 -17.20 25.09
N GLU A 151 -23.09 -17.05 24.78
CA GLU A 151 -24.05 -18.07 25.20
C GLU A 151 -23.69 -19.28 24.35
N GLU A 152 -22.82 -20.14 24.91
CA GLU A 152 -22.70 -21.53 24.48
C GLU A 152 -24.12 -22.09 24.40
N LYS A 153 -24.57 -22.35 23.17
CA LYS A 153 -25.77 -23.12 22.89
C LYS A 153 -25.48 -24.60 22.99
#